data_AF-A0AB38YUK7-F1
#
_entry.id   AF-A0AB38YUK7-F1
#
_cell.length_a   1.000
_cell.length_b   1.000
_cell.length_c   1.000
_cell.angle_alpha   90.00
_cell.angle_beta   90.00
_cell.angle_gamma   90.00
#
_symmetry.space_group_name_H-M   'P 1'
#
loop_
_entity.id
_entity.type
_entity.pdbx_description
1 polymer ?
#
loop_
_entity_poly.entity_id
_entity_poly.type
_entity_poly.pdbx_seq_one_letter_code
_entity_poly.pdbx_strand_id
1 'polypeptide(L)'
;MNHLEKINSALQTTHLVNQIDVKAAPILLLRDEEHNSIFDRSIHQTCDELSKIAYDSEMAIGLTDHQGTLLWTWSSRTMLSSAEQVNFIEGGHWSTQAVGKNAIGMALNSHRSSCVHSHENQMNSVRDWVCYAAPIIDPVSNHFHGVINLSTKYKKHTPLGVLAVERCADLVRQSLLTQQKNILYIHALGTPRIVFNQTPLVLTHRQIEILCILVLRPKGISLDELHYALYGDRDVSVKTLKSELSQLRNLLPNCIDSRVYKLTCEVECDFLKAEHSLSAGFLASTFSLYKGSFLSKTESPYLCAWRESFDARLSYLIYQLQDVDQLLKIIGYLPERVDAVQRLLELIPKDSIYHDRFSKFV
;
A
#
# COMPACT_ATOMS: atom_id res chain seq x y z
N MET A 1 19.91 19.75 33.31
CA MET A 1 18.50 20.14 33.56
C MET A 1 17.76 19.93 32.25
N ASN A 2 17.08 18.79 32.17
CA ASN A 2 16.33 18.31 31.01
C ASN A 2 14.99 19.04 30.90
N HIS A 3 14.59 19.41 29.68
CA HIS A 3 13.20 19.38 29.22
C HIS A 3 13.20 19.42 27.69
N LEU A 4 13.49 18.26 27.09
CA LEU A 4 13.11 17.94 25.72
C LEU A 4 12.08 16.83 25.84
N GLU A 5 10.81 17.22 25.91
CA GLU A 5 9.69 16.30 25.82
C GLU A 5 9.75 15.63 24.45
N LYS A 6 10.29 14.41 24.42
CA LYS A 6 10.02 13.47 23.34
C LYS A 6 8.52 13.21 23.32
N ILE A 7 7.83 13.76 22.34
CA ILE A 7 6.50 13.29 21.94
C ILE A 7 6.70 11.90 21.33
N ASN A 8 6.81 10.90 22.20
CA ASN A 8 6.62 9.49 21.85
C ASN A 8 5.11 9.27 21.69
N SER A 9 4.56 9.59 20.52
CA SER A 9 3.27 9.01 20.14
C SER A 9 3.53 7.55 19.75
N ALA A 10 3.55 6.67 20.76
CA ALA A 10 3.48 5.24 20.51
C ALA A 10 2.19 4.97 19.72
N LEU A 11 2.31 4.62 18.44
CA LEU A 11 1.21 4.09 17.67
C LEU A 11 0.77 2.80 18.39
N GLN A 12 -0.44 2.84 18.95
CA GLN A 12 -1.00 1.73 19.71
C GLN A 12 -1.19 0.54 18.78
N THR A 13 -0.41 -0.51 18.99
CA THR A 13 -0.49 -1.77 18.27
C THR A 13 -1.57 -2.68 18.83
N THR A 14 -2.38 -3.19 17.90
CA THR A 14 -3.07 -4.50 17.86
C THR A 14 -4.27 -4.77 18.76
N HIS A 15 -5.08 -3.74 18.98
CA HIS A 15 -6.55 -3.84 18.91
C HIS A 15 -7.08 -2.53 18.27
N LEU A 16 -8.39 -2.45 18.02
CA LEU A 16 -9.20 -1.26 17.68
C LEU A 16 -9.82 -1.34 16.25
N VAL A 17 -11.01 -1.90 16.00
CA VAL A 17 -12.30 -1.22 16.25
C VAL A 17 -12.10 -0.19 17.34
N ASN A 18 -11.86 1.08 17.00
CA ASN A 18 -11.73 2.18 17.97
C ASN A 18 -12.54 1.93 19.25
N GLN A 19 -11.88 1.44 20.31
CA GLN A 19 -12.43 1.30 21.67
C GLN A 19 -12.53 2.69 22.29
N ILE A 20 -11.75 3.64 21.79
CA ILE A 20 -11.94 5.06 22.02
C ILE A 20 -12.70 5.58 20.82
N ASP A 21 -13.92 6.06 21.03
CA ASP A 21 -14.64 6.83 20.02
C ASP A 21 -13.78 8.04 19.61
N VAL A 22 -13.05 7.94 18.50
CA VAL A 22 -12.38 9.08 17.91
C VAL A 22 -13.42 10.01 17.32
N LYS A 23 -13.19 11.31 17.45
CA LYS A 23 -14.06 12.34 16.88
C LYS A 23 -13.53 12.90 15.57
N ALA A 24 -12.26 12.64 15.26
CA ALA A 24 -11.56 13.07 14.05
C ALA A 24 -10.45 12.06 13.72
N ALA A 25 -10.06 11.98 12.45
CA ALA A 25 -8.96 11.13 12.02
C ALA A 25 -7.62 11.61 12.63
N PRO A 26 -6.70 10.71 13.01
CA PRO A 26 -5.35 11.12 13.37
C PRO A 26 -4.66 11.78 12.18
N ILE A 27 -3.83 12.79 12.44
CA ILE A 27 -3.05 13.49 11.42
C ILE A 27 -1.64 12.93 11.43
N LEU A 28 -1.19 12.44 10.28
CA LEU A 28 0.18 11.96 10.04
C LEU A 28 0.95 13.02 9.25
N LEU A 29 2.27 13.07 9.48
CA LEU A 29 3.16 13.88 8.68
C LEU A 29 3.35 13.21 7.32
N LEU A 30 3.02 13.94 6.25
CA LEU A 30 3.32 13.53 4.88
C LEU A 30 4.83 13.55 4.68
N ARG A 31 5.37 12.52 4.01
CA ARG A 31 6.82 12.42 3.80
C ARG A 31 7.23 13.21 2.56
N ASP A 32 8.42 13.81 2.57
CA ASP A 32 8.97 14.50 1.40
C ASP A 32 9.12 13.58 0.17
N GLU A 33 9.30 12.27 0.39
CA GLU A 33 9.36 11.27 -0.69
C GLU A 33 8.03 11.13 -1.47
N GLU A 34 6.90 11.51 -0.86
CA GLU A 34 5.58 11.46 -1.52
C GLU A 34 5.36 12.65 -2.45
N HIS A 35 5.95 13.82 -2.13
CA HIS A 35 5.80 15.13 -2.80
C HIS A 35 6.37 15.23 -4.22
N ASN A 36 6.78 14.11 -4.81
CA ASN A 36 7.19 14.08 -6.21
C ASN A 36 6.98 12.70 -6.85
N SER A 37 6.17 11.85 -6.22
CA SER A 37 5.82 10.55 -6.81
C SER A 37 4.98 10.76 -8.07
N ILE A 38 4.95 9.76 -8.94
CA ILE A 38 4.06 9.77 -10.10
C ILE A 38 2.60 10.01 -9.70
N PHE A 39 2.19 9.46 -8.56
CA PHE A 39 0.83 9.60 -8.07
C PHE A 39 0.53 11.04 -7.68
N ASP A 40 1.42 11.66 -6.90
CA ASP A 40 1.32 13.07 -6.52
C ASP A 40 1.25 14.00 -7.74
N ARG A 41 2.15 13.80 -8.72
CA ARG A 41 2.10 14.55 -9.99
C ARG A 41 0.77 14.38 -10.73
N SER A 42 0.19 13.19 -10.69
CA SER A 42 -1.13 12.91 -11.29
C SER A 42 -2.30 13.53 -10.54
N ILE A 43 -2.21 13.60 -9.21
CA ILE A 43 -3.18 14.33 -8.37
C ILE A 43 -3.14 15.81 -8.74
N HIS A 44 -1.96 16.42 -8.78
CA HIS A 44 -1.79 17.83 -9.14
C HIS A 44 -2.28 18.16 -10.56
N GLN A 45 -2.15 17.25 -11.52
CA GLN A 45 -2.65 17.48 -12.87
C GLN A 45 -4.19 17.43 -12.97
N THR A 46 -4.86 16.75 -12.03
CA THR A 46 -6.32 16.51 -12.07
C THR A 46 -7.09 17.31 -11.02
N CYS A 47 -6.41 17.99 -10.10
CA CYS A 47 -7.03 18.64 -8.94
C CYS A 47 -8.10 19.68 -9.31
N ASP A 48 -7.91 20.46 -10.39
CA ASP A 48 -8.89 21.45 -10.84
C ASP A 48 -10.20 20.81 -11.31
N GLU A 49 -10.10 19.74 -12.11
CA GLU A 49 -11.26 19.00 -12.61
C GLU A 49 -12.01 18.29 -11.46
N LEU A 50 -11.26 17.65 -10.57
CA LEU A 50 -11.81 16.99 -9.38
C LEU A 50 -12.50 17.98 -8.43
N SER A 51 -11.88 19.15 -8.20
CA SER A 51 -12.45 20.23 -7.39
C SER A 51 -13.74 20.75 -8.01
N LYS A 52 -13.80 20.89 -9.34
CA LYS A 52 -15.02 21.31 -10.03
C LYS A 52 -16.15 20.29 -9.88
N ILE A 53 -15.87 18.99 -10.03
CA ILE A 53 -16.87 17.94 -9.81
C ILE A 53 -17.43 17.99 -8.38
N ALA A 54 -16.55 18.13 -7.40
CA ALA A 54 -16.94 18.24 -5.99
C ALA A 54 -17.72 19.53 -5.71
N TYR A 55 -17.35 20.64 -6.34
CA TYR A 55 -18.06 21.92 -6.25
C TYR A 55 -19.49 21.81 -6.79
N ASP A 56 -19.65 21.34 -8.03
CA ASP A 56 -20.95 21.22 -8.70
C ASP A 56 -21.89 20.24 -7.98
N SER A 57 -21.32 19.28 -7.26
CA SER A 57 -22.05 18.26 -6.50
C SER A 57 -22.25 18.61 -5.02
N GLU A 58 -21.76 19.77 -4.56
CA GLU A 58 -21.72 20.18 -3.16
C GLU A 58 -21.13 19.11 -2.21
N MET A 59 -20.01 18.50 -2.60
CA MET A 59 -19.33 17.42 -1.88
C MET A 59 -17.95 17.86 -1.36
N ALA A 60 -17.39 17.04 -0.47
CA ALA A 60 -15.96 16.98 -0.22
C ALA A 60 -15.34 15.86 -1.05
N ILE A 61 -14.12 16.06 -1.51
CA ILE A 61 -13.32 15.08 -2.25
C ILE A 61 -11.95 14.94 -1.60
N GLY A 62 -11.43 13.72 -1.54
CA GLY A 62 -10.10 13.45 -1.01
C GLY A 62 -9.44 12.29 -1.72
N LEU A 63 -8.12 12.40 -1.87
CA LEU A 63 -7.25 11.37 -2.43
C LEU A 63 -6.29 10.92 -1.34
N THR A 64 -6.18 9.61 -1.15
CA THR A 64 -5.32 8.98 -0.15
C THR A 64 -4.18 8.21 -0.80
N ASP A 65 -3.09 8.02 -0.08
CA ASP A 65 -2.06 7.03 -0.37
C ASP A 65 -2.57 5.59 -0.22
N HIS A 66 -1.67 4.61 -0.42
CA HIS A 66 -1.93 3.18 -0.22
C HIS A 66 -2.13 2.76 1.26
N GLN A 67 -2.02 3.70 2.20
CA GLN A 67 -2.21 3.52 3.64
C GLN A 67 -3.53 4.12 4.15
N GLY A 68 -4.19 4.95 3.34
CA GLY A 68 -5.40 5.67 3.69
C GLY A 68 -5.14 7.06 4.28
N THR A 69 -3.93 7.58 4.15
CA THR A 69 -3.56 8.96 4.52
C THR A 69 -3.90 9.90 3.39
N LEU A 70 -4.66 10.96 3.67
CA LEU A 70 -5.06 11.96 2.67
C LEU A 70 -3.84 12.75 2.18
N LEU A 71 -3.55 12.65 0.89
CA LEU A 71 -2.51 13.40 0.19
C LEU A 71 -3.04 14.73 -0.34
N TRP A 72 -4.32 14.76 -0.71
CA TRP A 72 -4.98 15.95 -1.25
C TRP A 72 -6.46 15.95 -0.88
N THR A 73 -6.99 17.13 -0.58
CA THR A 73 -8.42 17.31 -0.31
C THR A 73 -8.95 18.60 -0.90
N TRP A 74 -10.24 18.59 -1.23
CA TRP A 74 -11.00 19.80 -1.52
C TRP A 74 -12.42 19.65 -0.96
N SER A 75 -12.99 20.73 -0.43
CA SER A 75 -14.34 20.70 0.15
C SER A 75 -15.20 21.86 -0.31
N SER A 76 -16.45 21.55 -0.69
CA SER A 76 -17.46 22.57 -0.96
C SER A 76 -17.75 23.39 0.31
N ARG A 77 -18.28 24.60 0.14
CA ARG A 77 -18.62 25.49 1.27
C ARG A 77 -19.55 24.83 2.30
N THR A 78 -20.44 23.94 1.86
CA THR A 78 -21.38 23.24 2.74
C THR A 78 -20.75 22.09 3.51
N MET A 79 -19.62 21.54 3.02
CA MET A 79 -18.89 20.45 3.66
C MET A 79 -17.64 20.90 4.42
N LEU A 80 -17.03 22.04 4.08
CA LEU A 80 -15.72 22.48 4.58
C LEU A 80 -15.59 22.41 6.10
N SER A 81 -16.48 23.06 6.85
CA SER A 81 -16.41 23.06 8.31
C SER A 81 -16.59 21.66 8.91
N SER A 82 -17.44 20.82 8.30
CA SER A 82 -17.59 19.42 8.75
C SER A 82 -16.35 18.60 8.43
N ALA A 83 -15.72 18.82 7.27
CA ALA A 83 -14.49 18.14 6.85
C ALA A 83 -13.32 18.44 7.79
N GLU A 84 -13.10 19.72 8.11
CA GLU A 84 -12.05 20.14 9.05
C GLU A 84 -12.24 19.56 10.45
N GLN A 85 -13.48 19.54 10.97
CA GLN A 85 -13.77 19.02 12.32
C GLN A 85 -13.42 17.53 12.49
N VAL A 86 -13.44 16.77 11.40
CA VAL A 86 -13.16 15.32 11.42
C VAL A 86 -11.79 14.98 10.82
N ASN A 87 -10.96 15.99 10.53
CA ASN A 87 -9.67 15.85 9.86
C ASN A 87 -9.77 15.13 8.51
N PHE A 88 -10.81 15.44 7.73
CA PHE A 88 -10.82 15.17 6.30
C PHE A 88 -10.03 16.28 5.59
N ILE A 89 -8.73 16.30 5.86
CA ILE A 89 -7.73 17.26 5.39
C ILE A 89 -6.44 16.50 5.06
N GLU A 90 -5.51 17.13 4.36
CA GLU A 90 -4.18 16.56 4.09
C GLU A 90 -3.49 16.09 5.39
N GLY A 91 -2.89 14.90 5.34
CA GLY A 91 -2.33 14.19 6.49
C GLY A 91 -3.34 13.38 7.32
N GLY A 92 -4.66 13.62 7.16
CA GLY A 92 -5.68 12.85 7.86
C GLY A 92 -5.67 11.37 7.46
N HIS A 93 -5.57 10.45 8.42
CA HIS A 93 -5.45 9.02 8.17
C HIS A 93 -6.75 8.24 8.46
N TRP A 94 -7.35 7.70 7.39
CA TRP A 94 -8.71 7.16 7.34
C TRP A 94 -8.78 5.63 7.20
N SER A 95 -7.73 4.90 7.59
CA SER A 95 -7.76 3.44 7.61
C SER A 95 -8.82 2.91 8.59
N THR A 96 -9.30 1.68 8.37
CA THR A 96 -10.25 1.05 9.32
C THR A 96 -9.67 0.87 10.73
N GLN A 97 -8.35 0.72 10.85
CA GLN A 97 -7.64 0.64 12.13
C GLN A 97 -7.66 1.98 12.88
N ALA A 98 -7.67 3.11 12.16
CA ALA A 98 -7.58 4.43 12.76
C ALA A 98 -8.94 5.06 13.08
N VAL A 99 -9.94 4.90 12.22
CA VAL A 99 -11.25 5.57 12.35
C VAL A 99 -12.43 4.61 12.36
N GLY A 100 -12.19 3.30 12.32
CA GLY A 100 -13.22 2.28 12.21
C GLY A 100 -13.81 2.18 10.80
N LYS A 101 -14.93 1.48 10.66
CA LYS A 101 -15.61 1.30 9.37
C LYS A 101 -15.95 2.66 8.72
N ASN A 102 -15.43 2.88 7.52
CA ASN A 102 -15.63 4.07 6.69
C ASN A 102 -15.36 3.72 5.21
N ALA A 103 -15.81 4.54 4.25
CA ALA A 103 -15.69 4.21 2.82
C ALA A 103 -14.24 4.07 2.33
N ILE A 104 -13.33 4.95 2.75
CA ILE A 104 -11.89 4.86 2.40
C ILE A 104 -11.33 3.53 2.88
N GLY A 105 -11.51 3.22 4.17
CA GLY A 105 -11.03 1.98 4.77
C GLY A 105 -11.64 0.72 4.14
N MET A 106 -12.91 0.75 3.75
CA MET A 106 -13.55 -0.37 3.03
C MET A 106 -12.94 -0.57 1.64
N ALA A 107 -12.71 0.50 0.89
CA ALA A 107 -12.07 0.43 -0.42
C ALA A 107 -10.61 -0.02 -0.33
N LEU A 108 -9.86 0.46 0.68
CA LEU A 108 -8.49 0.04 0.99
C LEU A 108 -8.42 -1.47 1.24
N ASN A 109 -9.33 -2.01 2.04
CA ASN A 109 -9.32 -3.42 2.43
C ASN A 109 -9.78 -4.36 1.31
N SER A 110 -10.68 -3.92 0.43
CA SER A 110 -11.31 -4.77 -0.58
C SER A 110 -10.78 -4.58 -1.99
N HIS A 111 -10.05 -3.48 -2.24
CA HIS A 111 -9.68 -3.02 -3.58
C HIS A 111 -10.90 -2.93 -4.52
N ARG A 112 -12.05 -2.53 -3.97
CA ARG A 112 -13.30 -2.33 -4.69
C ARG A 112 -13.94 -1.03 -4.27
N SER A 113 -14.73 -0.46 -5.17
CA SER A 113 -15.56 0.69 -4.85
C SER A 113 -16.50 0.35 -3.69
N SER A 114 -16.72 1.32 -2.81
CA SER A 114 -17.58 1.14 -1.65
C SER A 114 -18.45 2.35 -1.42
N CYS A 115 -19.57 2.09 -0.75
CA CYS A 115 -20.45 3.12 -0.22
C CYS A 115 -20.68 2.82 1.25
N VAL A 116 -20.54 3.84 2.11
CA VAL A 116 -20.82 3.72 3.54
C VAL A 116 -21.81 4.81 3.94
N HIS A 117 -22.98 4.38 4.37
CA HIS A 117 -24.11 5.25 4.66
C HIS A 117 -24.20 5.58 6.13
N SER A 118 -24.15 6.87 6.50
CA SER A 118 -24.60 7.38 7.79
C SER A 118 -24.07 6.55 8.98
N HIS A 119 -24.95 5.84 9.69
CA HIS A 119 -24.65 5.04 10.88
C HIS A 119 -23.83 3.78 10.60
N GLU A 120 -23.61 3.42 9.33
CA GLU A 120 -22.62 2.43 8.95
C GLU A 120 -21.18 2.92 9.17
N ASN A 121 -20.99 4.25 9.24
CA ASN A 121 -19.74 4.82 9.72
C ASN A 121 -19.62 4.57 11.22
N GLN A 122 -18.47 4.02 11.62
CA GLN A 122 -18.23 3.74 13.03
C GLN A 122 -17.98 5.03 13.81
N MET A 123 -17.17 5.95 13.27
CA MET A 123 -16.92 7.26 13.87
C MET A 123 -18.20 8.11 13.94
N ASN A 124 -18.62 8.46 15.15
CA ASN A 124 -19.87 9.19 15.40
C ASN A 124 -19.95 10.54 14.67
N SER A 125 -18.83 11.26 14.57
CA SER A 125 -18.76 12.60 13.97
C SER A 125 -19.08 12.66 12.47
N VAL A 126 -19.14 11.52 11.78
CA VAL A 126 -19.47 11.42 10.35
C VAL A 126 -20.74 10.62 10.08
N ARG A 127 -21.54 10.32 11.12
CA ARG A 127 -22.79 9.56 10.95
C ARG A 127 -23.90 10.33 10.24
N ASP A 128 -23.75 11.63 10.06
CA ASP A 128 -24.60 12.44 9.18
C ASP A 128 -24.09 12.50 7.73
N TRP A 129 -23.07 11.72 7.36
CA TRP A 129 -22.50 11.70 6.02
C TRP A 129 -22.90 10.45 5.25
N VAL A 130 -22.75 10.53 3.94
CA VAL A 130 -22.62 9.39 3.05
C VAL A 130 -21.33 9.54 2.28
N CYS A 131 -20.56 8.46 2.19
CA CYS A 131 -19.23 8.46 1.59
C CYS A 131 -19.16 7.38 0.51
N TYR A 132 -18.62 7.75 -0.64
CA TYR A 132 -18.35 6.87 -1.76
C TYR A 132 -16.84 6.86 -1.98
N ALA A 133 -16.24 5.69 -2.10
CA ALA A 133 -14.80 5.57 -2.32
C ALA A 133 -14.49 4.58 -3.44
N ALA A 134 -13.46 4.86 -4.23
CA ALA A 134 -13.00 3.98 -5.30
C ALA A 134 -11.46 3.84 -5.27
N PRO A 135 -10.92 2.63 -5.48
CA PRO A 135 -9.48 2.41 -5.53
C PRO A 135 -8.87 2.93 -6.83
N ILE A 136 -7.63 3.40 -6.76
CA ILE A 136 -6.85 3.82 -7.91
C ILE A 136 -5.81 2.75 -8.19
N ILE A 137 -6.10 1.92 -9.17
CA ILE A 137 -5.25 0.81 -9.61
C ILE A 137 -4.82 1.09 -11.04
N ASP A 138 -3.51 1.07 -11.29
CA ASP A 138 -2.96 1.14 -12.64
C ASP A 138 -3.38 -0.13 -13.41
N PRO A 139 -4.15 -0.01 -14.51
CA PRO A 139 -4.63 -1.18 -15.26
C PRO A 139 -3.51 -1.99 -15.90
N VAL A 140 -2.34 -1.37 -16.15
CA VAL A 140 -1.21 -2.03 -16.80
C VAL A 140 -0.34 -2.74 -15.78
N SER A 141 0.22 -2.01 -14.82
CA SER A 141 1.10 -2.61 -13.81
C SER A 141 0.34 -3.42 -12.75
N ASN A 142 -0.97 -3.19 -12.59
CA ASN A 142 -1.79 -3.64 -11.47
C ASN A 142 -1.33 -3.06 -10.11
N HIS A 143 -0.58 -1.96 -10.15
CA HIS A 143 -0.11 -1.27 -8.97
C HIS A 143 -1.24 -0.47 -8.32
N PHE A 144 -1.40 -0.63 -7.01
CA PHE A 144 -2.36 0.12 -6.21
C PHE A 144 -1.73 1.40 -5.66
N HIS A 145 -2.26 2.55 -6.06
CA HIS A 145 -1.73 3.86 -5.65
C HIS A 145 -2.40 4.40 -4.39
N GLY A 146 -3.71 4.15 -4.22
CA GLY A 146 -4.48 4.65 -3.09
C GLY A 146 -5.98 4.72 -3.40
N VAL A 147 -6.73 5.54 -2.66
CA VAL A 147 -8.20 5.63 -2.78
C VAL A 147 -8.64 7.07 -3.00
N ILE A 148 -9.58 7.28 -3.91
CA ILE A 148 -10.35 8.52 -4.03
C ILE A 148 -11.69 8.39 -3.31
N ASN A 149 -12.12 9.45 -2.64
CA ASN A 149 -13.35 9.48 -1.87
C ASN A 149 -14.16 10.75 -2.15
N LEU A 150 -15.47 10.60 -2.32
CA LEU A 150 -16.46 11.67 -2.33
C LEU A 150 -17.36 11.54 -1.09
N SER A 151 -17.56 12.66 -0.38
CA SER A 151 -18.38 12.70 0.84
C SER A 151 -19.38 13.85 0.81
N THR A 152 -20.60 13.59 1.27
CA THR A 152 -21.62 14.64 1.46
C THR A 152 -22.53 14.29 2.64
N LYS A 153 -23.49 15.15 2.98
CA LYS A 153 -24.49 14.84 4.01
C LYS A 153 -25.44 13.75 3.53
N TYR A 154 -25.85 12.84 4.42
CA TYR A 154 -26.66 11.66 4.07
C TYR A 154 -27.99 12.00 3.37
N LYS A 155 -28.57 13.16 3.68
CA LYS A 155 -29.80 13.66 3.03
C LYS A 155 -29.62 13.93 1.52
N LYS A 156 -28.37 14.09 1.06
CA LYS A 156 -27.98 14.27 -0.33
C LYS A 156 -27.43 12.99 -0.96
N HIS A 157 -27.70 11.83 -0.34
CA HIS A 157 -27.36 10.55 -0.95
C HIS A 157 -27.97 10.43 -2.36
N THR A 158 -27.19 9.85 -3.27
CA THR A 158 -27.62 9.59 -4.64
C THR A 158 -27.17 8.18 -5.04
N PRO A 159 -28.04 7.38 -5.69
CA PRO A 159 -27.66 6.08 -6.24
C PRO A 159 -26.49 6.14 -7.24
N LEU A 160 -26.23 7.31 -7.83
CA LEU A 160 -25.14 7.53 -8.78
C LEU A 160 -23.80 7.85 -8.13
N GLY A 161 -23.72 7.93 -6.79
CA GLY A 161 -22.51 8.38 -6.09
C GLY A 161 -21.30 7.46 -6.29
N VAL A 162 -21.53 6.13 -6.35
CA VAL A 162 -20.47 5.16 -6.66
C VAL A 162 -19.94 5.37 -8.08
N LEU A 163 -20.82 5.57 -9.07
CA LEU A 163 -20.41 5.84 -10.45
C LEU A 163 -19.65 7.16 -10.57
N ALA A 164 -20.03 8.18 -9.78
CA ALA A 164 -19.34 9.46 -9.75
C ALA A 164 -17.91 9.34 -9.19
N VAL A 165 -17.71 8.61 -8.09
CA VAL A 165 -16.36 8.43 -7.53
C VAL A 165 -15.50 7.52 -8.40
N GLU A 166 -16.09 6.50 -9.05
CA GLU A 166 -15.40 5.68 -10.05
C GLU A 166 -14.96 6.52 -11.26
N ARG A 167 -15.81 7.44 -11.73
CA ARG A 167 -15.42 8.38 -12.79
C ARG A 167 -14.29 9.30 -12.35
N CYS A 168 -14.28 9.76 -11.09
CA CYS A 168 -13.16 10.54 -10.55
C CYS A 168 -11.88 9.69 -10.49
N ALA A 169 -11.98 8.42 -10.10
CA ALA A 169 -10.85 7.49 -10.15
C ALA A 169 -10.32 7.32 -11.59
N ASP A 170 -11.19 7.26 -12.60
CA ASP A 170 -10.78 7.22 -14.01
C ASP A 170 -9.95 8.42 -14.42
N LEU A 171 -10.32 9.63 -13.99
CA LEU A 171 -9.57 10.84 -14.31
C LEU A 171 -8.14 10.77 -13.77
N VAL A 172 -7.99 10.34 -12.51
CA VAL A 172 -6.67 10.15 -11.90
C VAL A 172 -5.89 9.04 -12.60
N ARG A 173 -6.54 7.92 -12.96
CA ARG A 173 -5.91 6.83 -13.73
C ARG A 173 -5.43 7.27 -15.10
N GLN A 174 -6.22 8.10 -15.80
CA GLN A 174 -5.81 8.66 -17.09
C GLN A 174 -4.59 9.57 -16.94
N SER A 175 -4.56 10.40 -15.91
CA SER A 175 -3.38 11.22 -15.61
C SER A 175 -2.16 10.35 -15.29
N LEU A 176 -2.31 9.29 -14.49
CA LEU A 176 -1.23 8.33 -14.20
C LEU A 176 -0.60 7.80 -15.48
N LEU A 177 -1.41 7.32 -16.43
CA LEU A 177 -0.92 6.83 -17.72
C LEU A 177 -0.11 7.90 -18.49
N THR A 178 -0.50 9.17 -18.42
CA THR A 178 0.25 10.26 -19.08
C THR A 178 1.56 10.63 -18.37
N GLN A 179 1.63 10.41 -17.05
CA GLN A 179 2.79 10.71 -16.20
C GLN A 179 3.80 9.57 -16.11
N GLN A 180 3.44 8.35 -16.57
CA GLN A 180 4.29 7.16 -16.55
C GLN A 180 5.45 7.24 -17.56
N LYS A 181 6.43 8.09 -17.26
CA LYS A 181 7.66 8.29 -18.03
C LYS A 181 8.86 7.92 -17.17
N ASN A 182 9.68 7.00 -17.68
CA ASN A 182 10.86 6.49 -16.99
C ASN A 182 10.54 5.91 -15.61
N ILE A 183 9.52 5.06 -15.53
CA ILE A 183 9.07 4.40 -14.30
C ILE A 183 9.11 2.87 -14.44
N LEU A 184 9.64 2.23 -13.40
CA LEU A 184 9.75 0.78 -13.27
C LEU A 184 8.87 0.29 -12.12
N TYR A 185 7.87 -0.52 -12.43
CA TYR A 185 7.08 -1.24 -11.43
C TYR A 185 7.65 -2.64 -11.22
N ILE A 186 7.93 -2.99 -9.97
CA ILE A 186 8.42 -4.32 -9.56
C ILE A 186 7.44 -4.91 -8.56
N HIS A 187 6.74 -5.95 -8.99
CA HIS A 187 5.96 -6.80 -8.09
C HIS A 187 6.77 -8.07 -7.82
N ALA A 188 7.10 -8.32 -6.57
CA ALA A 188 7.95 -9.44 -6.15
C ALA A 188 7.39 -10.24 -4.97
N LEU A 189 6.27 -9.81 -4.38
CA LEU A 189 5.50 -10.58 -3.39
C LEU A 189 4.51 -11.49 -4.11
N GLY A 190 4.77 -12.79 -4.11
CA GLY A 190 4.02 -13.77 -4.90
C GLY A 190 4.63 -13.95 -6.30
N THR A 191 3.80 -13.92 -7.35
CA THR A 191 4.27 -14.13 -8.74
C THR A 191 4.94 -12.86 -9.27
N PRO A 192 6.25 -12.90 -9.63
CA PRO A 192 6.94 -11.70 -10.04
C PRO A 192 6.41 -11.09 -11.33
N ARG A 193 6.26 -9.77 -11.35
CA ARG A 193 5.83 -9.02 -12.54
C ARG A 193 6.56 -7.68 -12.63
N ILE A 194 7.23 -7.48 -13.76
CA ILE A 194 8.02 -6.27 -14.03
C ILE A 194 7.38 -5.49 -15.17
N VAL A 195 7.15 -4.20 -14.97
CA VAL A 195 6.57 -3.32 -16.00
C VAL A 195 7.40 -2.05 -16.07
N PHE A 196 7.83 -1.68 -17.27
CA PHE A 196 8.57 -0.44 -17.52
C PHE A 196 7.82 0.41 -18.54
N ASN A 197 7.47 1.66 -18.18
CA ASN A 197 6.71 2.58 -19.04
C ASN A 197 5.51 1.89 -19.73
N GLN A 198 4.62 1.28 -18.93
CA GLN A 198 3.44 0.56 -19.41
C GLN A 198 3.72 -0.72 -20.24
N THR A 199 4.99 -1.13 -20.36
CA THR A 199 5.36 -2.34 -21.11
C THR A 199 5.77 -3.44 -20.13
N PRO A 200 5.04 -4.56 -20.04
CA PRO A 200 5.50 -5.72 -19.29
C PRO A 200 6.83 -6.23 -19.86
N LEU A 201 7.81 -6.48 -18.98
CA LEU A 201 9.11 -7.02 -19.34
C LEU A 201 9.17 -8.51 -19.02
N VAL A 202 9.66 -9.29 -19.99
CA VAL A 202 9.98 -10.72 -19.78
C VAL A 202 11.42 -10.80 -19.34
N LEU A 203 11.63 -11.01 -18.04
CA LEU A 203 12.96 -11.11 -17.43
C LEU A 203 13.23 -12.52 -16.92
N THR A 204 14.50 -12.91 -16.91
CA THR A 204 14.93 -14.14 -16.23
C THR A 204 14.81 -13.98 -14.71
N HIS A 205 14.77 -15.09 -13.98
CA HIS A 205 14.76 -15.06 -12.51
C HIS A 205 15.96 -14.25 -11.97
N ARG A 206 17.14 -14.43 -12.56
CA ARG A 206 18.36 -13.73 -12.18
C ARG A 206 18.28 -12.22 -12.41
N GLN A 207 17.66 -11.80 -13.50
CA GLN A 207 17.46 -10.37 -13.81
C GLN A 207 16.52 -9.70 -12.82
N ILE A 208 15.47 -10.40 -12.38
CA ILE A 208 14.56 -9.93 -11.35
C ILE A 208 15.30 -9.78 -10.01
N GLU A 209 16.13 -10.76 -9.63
CA GLU A 209 16.99 -10.68 -8.44
C GLU A 209 17.92 -9.46 -8.50
N ILE A 210 18.59 -9.23 -9.63
CA ILE A 210 19.44 -8.04 -9.84
C ILE A 210 18.63 -6.77 -9.58
N LEU A 211 17.47 -6.60 -10.21
CA LEU A 211 16.65 -5.41 -10.03
C LEU A 211 16.23 -5.21 -8.57
N CYS A 212 15.82 -6.28 -7.88
CA CYS A 212 15.44 -6.20 -6.47
C CYS A 212 16.62 -5.77 -5.57
N ILE A 213 17.83 -6.26 -5.83
CA ILE A 213 19.03 -5.83 -5.10
C ILE A 213 19.31 -4.35 -5.36
N LEU A 214 19.21 -3.89 -6.61
CA LEU A 214 19.42 -2.47 -6.94
C LEU A 214 18.39 -1.57 -6.26
N VAL A 215 17.13 -2.01 -6.15
CA VAL A 215 16.08 -1.30 -5.38
C VAL A 215 16.42 -1.24 -3.90
N LEU A 216 16.85 -2.35 -3.31
CA LEU A 216 17.26 -2.42 -1.91
C LEU A 216 18.59 -1.70 -1.63
N ARG A 217 19.29 -1.22 -2.67
CA ARG A 217 20.56 -0.48 -2.60
C ARG A 217 20.45 0.84 -3.39
N PRO A 218 19.63 1.81 -2.94
CA PRO A 218 19.37 3.05 -3.68
C PRO A 218 20.61 3.94 -3.86
N LYS A 219 21.59 3.84 -2.95
CA LYS A 219 22.89 4.54 -3.07
C LYS A 219 23.81 3.91 -4.13
N GLY A 220 23.41 2.76 -4.67
CA GLY A 220 24.14 1.96 -5.63
C GLY A 220 25.04 0.91 -4.98
N ILE A 221 25.51 -0.04 -5.81
CA ILE A 221 26.32 -1.18 -5.43
C ILE A 221 27.45 -1.40 -6.45
N SER A 222 28.63 -1.80 -5.99
CA SER A 222 29.74 -2.15 -6.90
C SER A 222 29.51 -3.51 -7.59
N LEU A 223 30.30 -3.81 -8.62
CA LEU A 223 30.17 -5.10 -9.33
C LEU A 223 30.41 -6.31 -8.42
N ASP A 224 31.46 -6.23 -7.60
CA ASP A 224 31.88 -7.34 -6.73
C ASP A 224 30.89 -7.54 -5.58
N GLU A 225 30.37 -6.45 -4.99
CA GLU A 225 29.31 -6.53 -3.98
C GLU A 225 28.00 -7.08 -4.56
N LEU A 226 27.62 -6.68 -5.78
CA LEU A 226 26.43 -7.21 -6.45
C LEU A 226 26.58 -8.70 -6.75
N HIS A 227 27.78 -9.11 -7.18
CA HIS A 227 28.10 -10.52 -7.38
C HIS A 227 27.95 -11.30 -6.09
N TYR A 228 28.57 -10.85 -5.00
CA TYR A 228 28.47 -11.50 -3.70
C TYR A 228 27.02 -11.54 -3.19
N ALA A 229 26.26 -10.45 -3.34
CA ALA A 229 24.85 -10.40 -2.94
C ALA A 229 23.99 -11.44 -3.69
N LEU A 230 24.29 -11.71 -4.97
CA LEU A 230 23.57 -12.65 -5.82
C LEU A 230 24.00 -14.10 -5.65
N TYR A 231 25.30 -14.34 -5.50
CA TYR A 231 25.88 -15.67 -5.60
C TYR A 231 26.46 -16.18 -4.28
N GLY A 232 26.83 -15.31 -3.35
CA GLY A 232 27.59 -15.66 -2.16
C GLY A 232 28.94 -16.26 -2.55
N ASP A 233 29.30 -17.38 -1.92
CA ASP A 233 30.56 -18.09 -2.17
C ASP A 233 30.48 -19.06 -3.38
N ARG A 234 29.37 -19.03 -4.14
CA ARG A 234 29.23 -19.88 -5.33
C ARG A 234 30.21 -19.47 -6.43
N ASP A 235 30.82 -20.47 -7.06
CA ASP A 235 31.75 -20.27 -8.17
C ASP A 235 31.01 -19.91 -9.48
N VAL A 236 30.63 -18.64 -9.60
CA VAL A 236 30.01 -18.07 -10.80
C VAL A 236 30.90 -16.97 -11.34
N SER A 237 31.20 -16.99 -12.63
CA SER A 237 32.08 -15.98 -13.22
C SER A 237 31.46 -14.57 -13.18
N VAL A 238 32.26 -13.55 -12.90
CA VAL A 238 31.87 -12.13 -13.00
C VAL A 238 31.42 -11.76 -14.42
N LYS A 239 31.92 -12.46 -15.45
CA LYS A 239 31.50 -12.27 -16.85
C LYS A 239 30.01 -12.59 -17.04
N THR A 240 29.49 -13.61 -16.36
CA THR A 240 28.07 -13.98 -16.38
C THR A 240 27.21 -12.82 -15.86
N LEU A 241 27.59 -12.24 -14.71
CA LEU A 241 26.88 -11.08 -14.15
C LEU A 241 26.93 -9.86 -15.09
N LYS A 242 28.10 -9.57 -15.69
CA LYS A 242 28.23 -8.48 -16.68
C LYS A 242 27.30 -8.70 -17.89
N SER A 243 27.12 -9.95 -18.33
CA SER A 243 26.19 -10.28 -19.42
C SER A 243 24.74 -9.98 -19.03
N GLU A 244 24.29 -10.41 -17.86
CA GLU A 244 22.93 -10.12 -17.36
C GLU A 244 22.67 -8.61 -17.23
N LEU A 245 23.63 -7.87 -16.70
CA LEU A 245 23.55 -6.40 -16.59
C LEU A 245 23.51 -5.72 -17.96
N SER A 246 24.24 -6.25 -18.95
CA SER A 246 24.18 -5.74 -20.32
C SER A 246 22.80 -5.99 -20.94
N GLN A 247 22.20 -7.16 -20.72
CA GLN A 247 20.85 -7.47 -21.21
C GLN A 247 19.79 -6.59 -20.54
N LEU A 248 19.88 -6.41 -19.21
CA LEU A 248 19.00 -5.50 -18.47
C LEU A 248 19.07 -4.07 -18.98
N ARG A 249 20.26 -3.55 -19.30
CA ARG A 249 20.41 -2.20 -19.87
C ARG A 249 19.78 -2.04 -21.25
N ASN A 250 19.72 -3.10 -22.05
CA ASN A 250 19.02 -3.07 -23.33
C ASN A 250 17.49 -2.98 -23.13
N LEU A 251 16.97 -3.63 -22.10
CA LEU A 251 15.54 -3.61 -21.75
C LEU A 251 15.13 -2.34 -20.98
N LEU A 252 16.07 -1.75 -20.23
CA LEU A 252 15.90 -0.57 -19.39
C LEU A 252 16.92 0.52 -19.80
N PRO A 253 16.76 1.12 -20.99
CA PRO A 253 17.72 2.08 -21.52
C PRO A 253 17.87 3.28 -20.58
N ASN A 254 19.12 3.66 -20.29
CA ASN A 254 19.48 4.78 -19.41
C ASN A 254 18.95 4.70 -17.96
N CYS A 255 18.50 3.52 -17.53
CA CYS A 255 17.94 3.31 -16.19
C CYS A 255 18.93 2.68 -15.19
N ILE A 256 20.10 2.20 -15.65
CA ILE A 256 21.10 1.55 -14.80
C ILE A 256 22.47 2.18 -15.02
N ASP A 257 22.98 2.87 -14.01
CA ASP A 257 24.31 3.51 -14.05
C ASP A 257 25.44 2.47 -14.24
N SER A 258 26.53 2.90 -14.85
CA SER A 258 27.65 2.09 -15.37
C SER A 258 28.75 1.78 -14.38
N ARG A 259 29.00 2.67 -13.41
CA ARG A 259 30.15 2.54 -12.48
C ARG A 259 29.74 1.99 -11.12
N VAL A 260 28.75 2.62 -10.51
CA VAL A 260 28.07 2.13 -9.31
C VAL A 260 26.67 1.77 -9.76
N TYR A 261 26.35 0.48 -9.78
CA TYR A 261 25.07 0.02 -10.31
C TYR A 261 23.96 0.53 -9.40
N LYS A 262 23.11 1.40 -9.96
CA LYS A 262 21.93 1.96 -9.31
C LYS A 262 20.85 2.20 -10.35
N LEU A 263 19.60 2.14 -9.91
CA LEU A 263 18.47 2.55 -10.75
C LEU A 263 18.40 4.07 -10.80
N THR A 264 18.19 4.62 -11.99
CA THR A 264 18.07 6.07 -12.26
C THR A 264 16.67 6.46 -12.73
N CYS A 265 15.81 5.48 -12.95
CA CYS A 265 14.37 5.66 -13.17
C CYS A 265 13.63 5.79 -11.84
N GLU A 266 12.40 6.31 -11.90
CA GLU A 266 11.46 6.20 -10.78
C GLU A 266 11.09 4.73 -10.60
N VAL A 267 11.02 4.24 -9.35
CA VAL A 267 10.75 2.85 -9.06
C VAL A 267 9.61 2.72 -8.07
N GLU A 268 8.64 1.91 -8.43
CA GLU A 268 7.50 1.55 -7.59
C GLU A 268 7.51 0.05 -7.32
N CYS A 269 7.51 -0.36 -6.05
CA CYS A 269 7.57 -1.78 -5.73
C CYS A 269 6.70 -2.16 -4.54
N ASP A 270 6.07 -3.34 -4.65
CA ASP A 270 5.15 -3.86 -3.65
C ASP A 270 5.86 -4.19 -2.33
N PHE A 271 7.06 -4.77 -2.41
CA PHE A 271 7.80 -5.25 -1.25
C PHE A 271 8.38 -4.13 -0.38
N LEU A 272 8.84 -2.99 -0.94
CA LEU A 272 9.22 -1.83 -0.12
C LEU A 272 7.99 -1.15 0.49
N LYS A 273 6.87 -1.04 -0.24
CA LYS A 273 5.63 -0.50 0.32
C LYS A 273 5.08 -1.37 1.45
N ALA A 274 5.16 -2.69 1.29
CA ALA A 274 4.77 -3.63 2.32
C ALA A 274 5.68 -3.50 3.54
N GLU A 275 6.98 -3.36 3.33
CA GLU A 275 7.97 -3.14 4.39
C GLU A 275 7.75 -1.83 5.17
N HIS A 276 7.45 -0.74 4.46
CA HIS A 276 7.11 0.53 5.08
C HIS A 276 5.81 0.45 5.87
N SER A 277 4.78 -0.20 5.30
CA SER A 277 3.50 -0.42 5.96
C SER A 277 3.64 -1.29 7.21
N LEU A 278 4.44 -2.35 7.13
CA LEU A 278 4.74 -3.26 8.23
C LEU A 278 5.46 -2.52 9.36
N SER A 279 6.48 -1.72 9.02
CA SER A 279 7.24 -0.92 9.98
C SER A 279 6.39 0.15 10.67
N ALA A 280 5.37 0.67 9.98
CA ALA A 280 4.42 1.64 10.52
C ALA A 280 3.22 0.99 11.26
N GLY A 281 3.10 -0.34 11.24
CA GLY A 281 1.98 -1.05 11.86
C GLY A 281 0.65 -0.93 11.12
N PHE A 282 0.68 -0.60 9.82
CA PHE A 282 -0.51 -0.51 8.97
C PHE A 282 -0.91 -1.87 8.42
N LEU A 283 -1.74 -2.57 9.19
CA LEU A 283 -2.10 -3.97 8.93
C LEU A 283 -2.77 -4.17 7.57
N ALA A 284 -3.83 -3.39 7.31
CA ALA A 284 -4.61 -3.49 6.08
C ALA A 284 -3.73 -3.36 4.82
N SER A 285 -2.88 -2.34 4.77
CA SER A 285 -1.98 -2.10 3.65
C SER A 285 -0.91 -3.17 3.53
N THR A 286 -0.33 -3.61 4.65
CA THR A 286 0.66 -4.69 4.67
C THR A 286 0.11 -5.97 4.05
N PHE A 287 -1.05 -6.44 4.51
CA PHE A 287 -1.67 -7.66 4.00
C PHE A 287 -2.27 -7.48 2.60
N SER A 288 -2.67 -6.27 2.23
CA SER A 288 -3.10 -6.02 0.86
C SER A 288 -1.95 -6.09 -0.14
N LEU A 289 -0.75 -5.65 0.23
CA LEU A 289 0.43 -5.71 -0.64
C LEU A 289 1.08 -7.10 -0.65
N TYR A 290 1.02 -7.82 0.46
CA TYR A 290 1.58 -9.17 0.55
C TYR A 290 0.68 -10.19 -0.18
N LYS A 291 1.03 -10.50 -1.43
CA LYS A 291 0.33 -11.50 -2.27
C LYS A 291 0.99 -12.88 -2.29
N GLY A 292 2.04 -13.06 -1.49
CA GLY A 292 2.79 -14.30 -1.36
C GLY A 292 4.24 -14.01 -0.97
N SER A 293 5.01 -15.07 -0.76
CA SER A 293 6.42 -14.95 -0.35
C SER A 293 7.26 -14.16 -1.36
N PHE A 294 8.17 -13.33 -0.86
CA PHE A 294 9.10 -12.55 -1.68
C PHE A 294 10.06 -13.47 -2.43
N LEU A 295 9.98 -13.48 -3.77
CA LEU A 295 10.87 -14.29 -4.64
C LEU A 295 11.12 -15.70 -4.09
N SER A 296 10.07 -16.50 -3.85
CA SER A 296 10.15 -17.78 -3.12
C SER A 296 11.26 -18.74 -3.57
N LYS A 297 11.65 -18.71 -4.85
CA LYS A 297 12.69 -19.56 -5.45
C LYS A 297 14.11 -18.95 -5.47
N THR A 298 14.29 -17.74 -4.94
CA THR A 298 15.62 -17.11 -4.92
C THR A 298 16.58 -17.89 -4.05
N GLU A 299 17.82 -18.01 -4.53
CA GLU A 299 18.95 -18.51 -3.77
C GLU A 299 20.00 -17.40 -3.54
N SER A 300 19.66 -16.14 -3.81
CA SER A 300 20.54 -15.01 -3.50
C SER A 300 20.63 -14.86 -1.99
N PRO A 301 21.84 -14.93 -1.38
CA PRO A 301 21.97 -14.81 0.07
C PRO A 301 21.42 -13.47 0.59
N TYR A 302 21.61 -12.38 -0.17
CA TYR A 302 21.09 -11.07 0.20
C TYR A 302 19.56 -11.01 0.19
N LEU A 303 18.92 -11.55 -0.85
CA LEU A 303 17.46 -11.53 -0.98
C LEU A 303 16.78 -12.53 -0.05
N CYS A 304 17.40 -13.69 0.21
CA CYS A 304 16.95 -14.63 1.25
C CYS A 304 16.97 -13.97 2.63
N ALA A 305 18.06 -13.30 3.00
CA ALA A 305 18.16 -12.61 4.29
C ALA A 305 17.11 -11.49 4.43
N TRP A 306 16.83 -10.75 3.34
CA TRP A 306 15.76 -9.77 3.33
C TRP A 306 14.38 -10.42 3.55
N ARG A 307 14.08 -11.49 2.81
CA ARG A 307 12.82 -12.25 2.94
C ARG A 307 12.63 -12.75 4.36
N GLU A 308 13.63 -13.39 4.94
CA GLU A 308 13.57 -13.96 6.30
C GLU A 308 13.32 -12.87 7.34
N SER A 309 13.96 -11.72 7.22
CA SER A 309 13.75 -10.57 8.10
C SER A 309 12.34 -9.97 7.95
N PHE A 310 11.84 -9.86 6.73
CA PHE A 310 10.47 -9.41 6.46
C PHE A 310 9.44 -10.39 7.05
N ASP A 311 9.59 -11.69 6.75
CA ASP A 311 8.68 -12.74 7.18
C ASP A 311 8.64 -12.84 8.72
N ALA A 312 9.78 -12.78 9.40
CA ALA A 312 9.84 -12.80 10.86
C ALA A 312 9.07 -11.64 11.51
N ARG A 313 9.18 -10.42 10.96
CA ARG A 313 8.43 -9.25 11.46
C ARG A 313 6.94 -9.34 11.14
N LEU A 314 6.59 -9.87 9.97
CA LEU A 314 5.21 -10.11 9.61
C LEU A 314 4.58 -11.18 10.52
N SER A 315 5.30 -12.25 10.86
CA SER A 315 4.86 -13.26 11.85
C SER A 315 4.68 -12.66 13.24
N TYR A 316 5.60 -11.81 13.69
CA TYR A 316 5.45 -11.09 14.96
C TYR A 316 4.16 -10.27 15.00
N LEU A 317 3.86 -9.56 13.92
CA LEU A 317 2.65 -8.75 13.80
C LEU A 317 1.38 -9.63 13.77
N ILE A 318 1.40 -10.77 13.08
CA ILE A 318 0.31 -11.75 13.11
C ILE A 318 0.09 -12.28 14.52
N TYR A 319 1.15 -12.63 15.25
CA TYR A 319 1.05 -13.12 16.62
C TYR A 319 0.38 -12.11 17.56
N GLN A 320 0.53 -10.82 17.30
CA GLN A 320 -0.12 -9.77 18.08
C GLN A 320 -1.59 -9.53 17.73
N LEU A 321 -2.06 -10.03 16.57
CA LEU A 321 -3.47 -9.91 16.17
C LEU A 321 -4.36 -10.67 17.15
N GLN A 322 -5.53 -10.09 17.45
CA GLN A 322 -6.61 -10.86 18.06
C GLN A 322 -7.99 -10.63 17.48
N ASP A 323 -8.05 -9.96 16.33
CA ASP A 323 -9.24 -9.96 15.49
C ASP A 323 -9.28 -11.26 14.67
N VAL A 324 -10.23 -12.14 15.02
CA VAL A 324 -10.49 -13.41 14.34
C VAL A 324 -10.89 -13.19 12.88
N ASP A 325 -11.70 -12.18 12.57
CA ASP A 325 -12.13 -11.90 11.20
C ASP A 325 -10.96 -11.43 10.33
N GLN A 326 -10.04 -10.68 10.92
CA GLN A 326 -8.82 -10.26 10.23
C GLN A 326 -7.89 -11.45 9.95
N LEU A 327 -7.72 -12.37 10.91
CA LEU A 327 -6.95 -13.60 10.71
C LEU A 327 -7.60 -14.51 9.65
N LEU A 328 -8.92 -14.66 9.65
CA LEU A 328 -9.65 -15.40 8.63
C LEU A 328 -9.46 -14.80 7.23
N LYS A 329 -9.44 -13.47 7.11
CA LYS A 329 -9.11 -12.79 5.85
C LYS A 329 -7.69 -13.12 5.40
N ILE A 330 -6.71 -13.01 6.31
CA ILE A 330 -5.30 -13.33 5.99
C ILE A 330 -5.20 -14.76 5.48
N ILE A 331 -5.77 -15.74 6.18
CA ILE A 331 -5.75 -17.16 5.79
C ILE A 331 -6.47 -17.38 4.46
N GLY A 332 -7.59 -16.68 4.22
CA GLY A 332 -8.33 -16.74 2.96
C GLY A 332 -7.55 -16.23 1.76
N TYR A 333 -6.71 -15.20 1.95
CA TYR A 333 -5.83 -14.67 0.89
C TYR A 333 -4.51 -15.44 0.76
N LEU A 334 -4.00 -15.99 1.87
CA LEU A 334 -2.63 -16.50 2.01
C LEU A 334 -2.61 -17.79 2.84
N PRO A 335 -3.09 -18.91 2.28
CA PRO A 335 -3.21 -20.18 3.02
C PRO A 335 -1.85 -20.75 3.44
N GLU A 336 -0.76 -20.30 2.82
CA GLU A 336 0.63 -20.67 3.15
C GLU A 336 1.16 -20.06 4.45
N ARG A 337 0.40 -19.16 5.11
CA ARG A 337 0.75 -18.57 6.40
C ARG A 337 0.26 -19.41 7.57
N VAL A 338 1.02 -20.46 7.87
CA VAL A 338 0.75 -21.40 8.98
C VAL A 338 0.70 -20.68 10.33
N ASP A 339 1.51 -19.65 10.53
CA ASP A 339 1.51 -18.80 11.73
C ASP A 339 0.18 -18.06 11.94
N ALA A 340 -0.49 -17.63 10.86
CA ALA A 340 -1.84 -17.06 10.94
C ALA A 340 -2.88 -18.09 11.36
N VAL A 341 -2.77 -19.32 10.84
CA VAL A 341 -3.66 -20.44 11.22
C VAL A 341 -3.46 -20.82 12.68
N GLN A 342 -2.21 -20.93 13.13
CA GLN A 342 -1.86 -21.19 14.53
C GLN A 342 -2.45 -20.10 15.43
N ARG A 343 -2.26 -18.83 15.07
CA ARG A 343 -2.80 -17.72 15.84
C ARG A 343 -4.32 -17.73 15.91
N LEU A 344 -4.99 -18.08 14.81
CA LEU A 344 -6.44 -18.26 14.78
C LEU A 344 -6.89 -19.37 15.75
N LEU A 345 -6.21 -20.51 15.74
CA LEU A 345 -6.51 -21.64 16.64
C LEU A 345 -6.33 -21.28 18.12
N GLU A 346 -5.37 -20.42 18.45
CA GLU A 346 -5.18 -19.92 19.83
C GLU A 346 -6.35 -19.05 20.32
N LEU A 347 -7.07 -18.39 19.40
CA LEU A 347 -8.13 -17.43 19.74
C LEU A 347 -9.53 -18.02 19.67
N ILE A 348 -9.75 -19.04 18.83
CA ILE A 348 -11.05 -19.71 18.71
C ILE A 348 -11.25 -20.67 19.90
N PRO A 349 -12.47 -20.78 20.46
CA PRO A 349 -12.77 -21.78 21.49
C PRO A 349 -12.45 -23.21 21.03
N LYS A 350 -11.80 -24.00 21.89
CA LYS A 350 -11.39 -25.39 21.56
C LYS A 350 -12.55 -26.31 21.17
N ASP A 351 -13.74 -26.04 21.69
CA ASP A 351 -14.95 -26.84 21.43
C ASP A 351 -15.67 -26.43 20.14
N SER A 352 -15.10 -25.49 19.39
CA SER A 352 -15.65 -25.03 18.11
C SER A 352 -15.45 -26.09 17.02
N ILE A 353 -16.52 -26.35 16.25
CA ILE A 353 -16.47 -27.21 15.04
C ILE A 353 -15.43 -26.75 14.01
N TYR A 354 -14.99 -25.50 14.07
CA TYR A 354 -13.99 -24.93 13.18
C TYR A 354 -12.55 -25.26 13.63
N HIS A 355 -12.33 -25.62 14.89
CA HIS A 355 -11.01 -25.95 15.42
C HIS A 355 -10.44 -27.20 14.72
N ASP A 356 -11.24 -28.26 14.57
CA ASP A 356 -10.87 -29.50 13.85
C ASP A 356 -10.64 -29.29 12.35
N ARG A 357 -11.23 -28.23 11.78
CA ARG A 357 -11.05 -27.89 10.37
C ARG A 357 -9.70 -27.20 10.15
N PHE A 358 -9.34 -26.25 11.02
CA PHE A 358 -8.10 -25.48 10.91
C PHE A 358 -6.86 -26.23 11.41
N SER A 359 -7.02 -27.15 12.37
CA SER A 359 -5.90 -27.99 12.86
C SER A 359 -5.26 -28.88 11.81
N LYS A 360 -5.94 -29.14 10.68
CA LYS A 360 -5.40 -29.92 9.55
C LYS A 360 -4.41 -29.14 8.68
N PHE A 361 -4.31 -27.83 8.85
CA PHE A 361 -3.45 -26.93 8.08
C PHE A 361 -2.16 -26.54 8.83
N VAL A 362 -1.99 -27.04 10.05
CA VAL A 362 -0.80 -26.90 10.90
C VAL A 362 -0.22 -28.28 11.11
#